data_AF-A0A9N9BUQ1-F1
#
_entry.id   AF-A0A9N9BUQ1-F1
#
_cell.length_a   1.000
_cell.length_b   1.000
_cell.length_c   1.000
_cell.angle_alpha   90.00
_cell.angle_beta   90.00
_cell.angle_gamma   90.00
#
_symmetry.space_group_name_H-M   'P 1'
#
loop_
_entity.id
_entity.type
_entity.pdbx_description
1 polymer ?
#
loop_
_entity_poly.entity_id
_entity_poly.type
_entity_poly.pdbx_seq_one_letter_code
_entity_poly.pdbx_strand_id
1 'polypeptide(L)'
;TAAYQNLIQILLYPKFEKEHLITNLQSLKKQHEQLPLMKIQSHVIPINTKNTPSTTKDSKRIYYFSLIEHLQRILKNPFLSSQLYFGPEGDLWAESPLFGQSNLITAQDFIQYYSPSKSVEIGRICSFIIVNERLAIHIQRLISYEQIPQYLHSKKHASHSLQG
;
A
#
# COMPACT_ATOMS: atom_id res chain seq x y z
N THR A 1 19.03 18.34 -5.47
CA THR A 1 19.70 17.80 -6.68
C THR A 1 19.00 16.55 -7.21
N ALA A 2 18.69 15.54 -6.37
CA ALA A 2 17.96 14.34 -6.78
C ALA A 2 16.59 14.61 -7.45
N ALA A 3 15.83 15.60 -6.97
CA ALA A 3 14.54 15.96 -7.57
C ALA A 3 14.65 16.39 -9.04
N TYR A 4 15.70 17.15 -9.39
CA TYR A 4 15.94 17.59 -10.77
C TYR A 4 16.40 16.43 -11.66
N GLN A 5 17.17 15.48 -11.12
CA GLN A 5 17.56 14.27 -11.85
C GLN A 5 16.35 13.38 -12.14
N ASN A 6 15.45 13.21 -11.15
CA ASN A 6 14.21 12.48 -11.33
C ASN A 6 13.31 13.14 -12.38
N LEU A 7 13.21 14.47 -12.37
CA LEU A 7 12.47 15.20 -13.39
C LEU A 7 13.03 14.94 -14.79
N ILE A 8 14.36 14.98 -14.96
CA ILE A 8 15.00 14.67 -16.24
C ILE A 8 14.68 13.24 -16.68
N GLN A 9 14.72 12.26 -15.77
CA GLN A 9 14.38 10.87 -16.09
C GLN A 9 12.92 10.71 -16.52
N ILE A 10 11.98 11.42 -15.88
CA ILE A 10 10.57 11.39 -16.25
C ILE A 10 10.36 11.99 -17.65
N LEU A 11 11.00 13.13 -17.94
CA LEU A 11 10.87 13.81 -19.23
C LEU A 11 11.51 13.03 -20.40
N LEU A 12 12.49 12.18 -20.11
CA LEU A 12 13.16 11.31 -21.09
C LEU A 12 12.47 9.95 -21.26
N TYR A 13 11.44 9.63 -20.48
CA TYR A 13 10.79 8.34 -20.54
C TYR A 13 10.09 8.14 -21.90
N PRO A 14 10.25 7.00 -22.60
CA PRO A 14 9.75 6.82 -23.97
C PRO A 14 8.23 6.96 -24.14
N LYS A 15 7.46 6.70 -23.08
CA LYS A 15 5.99 6.85 -23.06
C LYS A 15 5.55 8.19 -22.48
N PHE A 16 6.47 9.12 -22.24
CA PHE A 16 6.14 10.44 -21.76
C PHE A 16 5.63 11.29 -22.91
N GLU A 17 4.31 11.49 -22.95
CA GLU A 17 3.63 12.28 -23.96
C GLU A 17 3.72 13.78 -23.60
N LYS A 18 4.56 14.52 -24.33
CA LYS A 18 4.77 15.96 -24.10
C LYS A 18 3.49 16.78 -24.27
N GLU A 19 2.54 16.29 -25.05
CA GLU A 19 1.22 16.88 -25.25
C GLU A 19 0.36 16.90 -23.96
N HIS A 20 0.68 16.06 -22.98
CA HIS A 20 0.03 16.08 -21.67
C HIS A 20 0.61 17.13 -20.71
N LEU A 21 1.72 17.79 -21.09
CA LEU A 21 2.25 18.90 -20.29
C LEU A 21 1.36 20.12 -20.42
N ILE A 22 0.90 20.63 -19.28
CA ILE A 22 0.16 21.87 -19.25
C ILE A 22 1.14 23.03 -19.41
N THR A 23 1.02 23.74 -20.54
CA THR A 23 1.87 24.89 -20.88
C THR A 23 1.38 26.20 -20.28
N ASN A 24 0.14 26.27 -19.83
CA ASN A 24 -0.48 27.47 -19.25
C ASN A 24 -0.78 27.30 -17.74
N LEU A 25 -0.28 28.23 -16.94
CA LEU A 25 -0.54 28.31 -15.50
C LEU A 25 -2.04 28.35 -15.14
N GLN A 26 -2.86 29.03 -15.94
CA GLN A 26 -4.32 29.09 -15.71
C GLN A 26 -4.97 27.72 -15.88
N SER A 27 -4.58 26.97 -16.92
CA SER A 27 -5.04 25.61 -17.13
C SER A 27 -4.57 24.67 -16.02
N LEU A 28 -3.34 24.86 -15.52
CA LEU A 28 -2.80 24.11 -14.39
C LEU A 28 -3.59 24.40 -13.11
N LYS A 29 -3.91 25.67 -12.82
CA LYS A 29 -4.76 26.05 -11.69
C LYS A 29 -6.15 25.45 -11.79
N LYS A 30 -6.76 25.49 -12.98
CA LYS A 30 -8.08 24.88 -13.23
C LYS A 30 -8.07 23.36 -13.04
N GLN A 31 -7.03 22.67 -13.50
CA GLN A 31 -6.87 21.24 -13.21
C GLN A 31 -6.64 20.99 -11.72
N HIS A 32 -5.84 21.82 -11.06
CA HIS A 32 -5.61 21.72 -9.63
C HIS A 32 -6.88 21.95 -8.79
N GLU A 33 -7.79 22.83 -9.24
CA GLU A 33 -9.12 23.03 -8.63
C GLU A 33 -10.06 21.84 -8.85
N GLN A 34 -9.91 21.13 -9.97
CA GLN A 34 -10.67 19.91 -10.29
C GLN A 34 -10.11 18.66 -9.60
N LEU A 35 -8.82 18.68 -9.25
CA LEU A 35 -8.24 17.66 -8.39
C LEU A 35 -8.82 17.84 -6.98
N PRO A 36 -9.27 16.75 -6.31
CA PRO A 36 -9.83 16.86 -4.99
C PRO A 36 -8.74 17.32 -4.02
N LEU A 37 -8.70 18.63 -3.75
CA LEU A 37 -7.82 19.19 -2.74
C LEU A 37 -8.07 18.45 -1.43
N MET A 38 -7.01 17.86 -0.88
CA MET A 38 -7.07 17.18 0.40
C MET A 38 -7.45 18.22 1.45
N LYS A 39 -8.55 17.97 2.15
CA LYS A 39 -8.92 18.77 3.31
C LYS A 39 -7.93 18.42 4.41
N ILE A 40 -7.00 19.32 4.71
CA ILE A 40 -6.13 19.20 5.86
C ILE A 40 -7.01 19.44 7.09
N GLN A 41 -7.18 18.39 7.90
CA GLN A 41 -7.91 18.50 9.15
C GLN A 41 -6.95 19.03 10.22
N SER A 42 -7.48 19.85 11.13
CA SER A 42 -6.68 20.38 12.23
C SER A 42 -7.47 20.30 13.53
N HIS A 43 -6.80 19.92 14.60
CA HIS A 43 -7.35 20.04 15.95
C HIS A 43 -6.29 20.62 16.90
N VAL A 44 -6.78 21.22 17.96
CA VAL A 44 -5.94 21.81 19.01
C VAL A 44 -5.69 20.73 20.05
N ILE A 45 -4.42 20.43 20.31
CA ILE A 45 -4.02 19.52 21.38
C ILE A 45 -3.45 20.34 22.55
N PRO A 46 -3.88 20.08 23.79
CA PRO A 46 -3.23 20.65 24.97
C PRO A 46 -1.83 20.06 25.16
N ILE A 47 -0.84 20.93 25.39
CA ILE A 47 0.54 20.53 25.67
C ILE A 47 0.72 20.42 27.18
N ASN A 48 1.26 19.29 27.65
CA ASN A 48 1.59 19.12 29.05
C ASN A 48 2.73 20.07 29.45
N THR A 49 2.43 21.04 30.30
CA THR A 49 3.38 22.08 30.73
C THR A 49 4.42 21.57 31.74
N LYS A 50 4.27 20.37 32.30
CA LYS A 50 5.13 19.85 33.38
C LYS A 50 6.58 19.62 32.93
N ASN A 51 6.80 19.28 31.66
CA ASN A 51 8.12 18.98 31.09
C ASN A 51 8.44 19.84 29.85
N THR A 52 7.71 20.94 29.63
CA THR A 52 7.82 21.76 28.42
C THR A 52 8.26 23.18 28.81
N PRO A 53 9.20 23.84 28.08
CA PRO A 53 9.69 25.16 28.45
C PRO A 53 8.55 26.17 28.66
N SER A 54 8.67 27.02 29.68
CA SER A 54 7.62 27.98 30.11
C SER A 54 7.21 28.99 29.02
N THR A 55 7.99 29.09 27.94
CA THR A 55 7.72 29.92 26.76
C THR A 55 6.81 29.23 25.74
N THR A 56 6.47 27.96 25.95
CA THR A 56 5.68 27.16 25.01
C THR A 56 4.20 27.35 25.28
N LYS A 57 3.42 27.60 24.22
CA LYS A 57 1.95 27.71 24.33
C LYS A 57 1.38 26.42 24.92
N ASP A 58 0.40 26.56 25.80
CA ASP A 58 -0.39 25.51 26.45
C ASP A 58 -1.18 24.63 25.47
N SER A 59 -1.27 25.05 24.21
CA SER A 59 -1.95 24.34 23.15
C SER A 59 -1.25 24.52 21.81
N LYS A 60 -1.31 23.47 20.98
CA LYS A 60 -0.76 23.49 19.62
C LYS A 60 -1.79 22.93 18.65
N ARG A 61 -2.07 23.71 17.60
CA ARG A 61 -2.82 23.23 16.45
C ARG A 61 -1.93 22.26 15.69
N ILE A 62 -2.35 21.01 15.61
CA ILE A 62 -1.73 20.04 14.73
C ILE A 62 -2.58 19.85 13.49
N TYR A 63 -1.90 19.56 12.39
CA TYR A 63 -2.51 19.23 11.12
C TYR A 63 -2.29 17.75 10.88
N TYR A 64 -3.34 17.04 10.50
CA TYR A 64 -3.24 15.63 10.17
C TYR A 64 -4.00 15.34 8.88
N PHE A 65 -3.55 14.28 8.21
CA PHE A 65 -4.18 13.73 7.02
C PHE A 65 -4.76 12.37 7.41
N SER A 66 -6.05 12.17 7.18
CA SER A 66 -6.66 10.84 7.37
C SER A 66 -6.32 9.97 6.16
N LEU A 67 -5.42 9.01 6.36
CA LEU A 67 -5.10 8.00 5.34
C LEU A 67 -6.34 7.22 4.90
N ILE A 68 -7.25 6.94 5.84
CA ILE A 68 -8.49 6.19 5.58
C ILE A 68 -9.42 6.97 4.64
N GLU A 69 -9.68 8.25 4.92
CA GLU A 69 -10.51 9.09 4.05
C GLU A 69 -9.89 9.22 2.65
N HIS A 70 -8.57 9.22 2.58
CA HIS A 70 -7.83 9.30 1.32
C HIS A 70 -7.99 8.02 0.48
N LEU A 71 -7.77 6.86 1.08
CA LEU A 71 -7.99 5.57 0.42
C LEU A 71 -9.43 5.45 -0.06
N GLN A 72 -10.41 5.82 0.77
CA GLN A 72 -11.82 5.82 0.39
C GLN A 72 -12.11 6.73 -0.81
N ARG A 73 -11.46 7.90 -0.91
CA ARG A 73 -11.62 8.81 -2.07
C ARG A 73 -11.03 8.22 -3.35
N ILE A 74 -9.85 7.60 -3.28
CA ILE A 74 -9.21 6.94 -4.42
C ILE A 74 -10.10 5.80 -4.90
N LEU A 75 -10.57 4.94 -3.99
CA LEU A 75 -11.43 3.81 -4.31
C LEU A 75 -12.79 4.24 -4.90
N LYS A 76 -13.35 5.37 -4.43
CA LYS A 76 -14.60 5.94 -4.96
C LYS A 76 -14.46 6.64 -6.32
N ASN A 77 -13.24 6.90 -6.78
CA ASN A 77 -13.02 7.52 -8.08
C ASN A 77 -12.89 6.44 -9.17
N PRO A 78 -13.86 6.28 -10.09
CA PRO A 78 -13.86 5.18 -11.07
C PRO A 78 -12.65 5.17 -12.01
N PHE A 79 -12.12 6.35 -12.33
CA PHE A 79 -10.97 6.48 -13.22
C PHE A 79 -9.67 6.07 -12.51
N LEU A 80 -9.51 6.42 -11.23
CA LEU A 80 -8.33 6.04 -10.46
C LEU A 80 -8.41 4.59 -9.98
N SER A 81 -9.59 4.13 -9.54
CA SER A 81 -9.79 2.77 -9.06
C SER A 81 -9.52 1.73 -10.15
N SER A 82 -9.88 2.02 -11.40
CA SER A 82 -9.57 1.17 -12.57
C SER A 82 -8.08 1.14 -12.94
N GLN A 83 -7.29 2.10 -12.45
CA GLN A 83 -5.83 2.17 -12.65
C GLN A 83 -5.02 1.67 -11.45
N LEU A 84 -5.67 1.37 -10.32
CA LEU A 84 -4.97 0.75 -9.20
C LEU A 84 -4.42 -0.60 -9.65
N TYR A 85 -3.19 -0.90 -9.24
CA TYR A 85 -2.52 -2.18 -9.52
C TYR A 85 -3.37 -3.38 -9.09
N PHE A 86 -4.24 -3.19 -8.10
CA PHE A 86 -5.13 -4.20 -7.54
C PHE A 86 -6.58 -4.10 -8.06
N GLY A 87 -6.93 -3.09 -8.87
CA GLY A 87 -8.30 -2.83 -9.30
C GLY A 87 -9.28 -2.52 -8.14
N PRO A 88 -10.57 -2.23 -8.45
CA PRO A 88 -11.61 -2.09 -7.44
C PRO A 88 -12.03 -3.42 -6.78
N GLU A 89 -11.72 -4.56 -7.41
CA GLU A 89 -12.13 -5.92 -7.02
C GLU A 89 -10.95 -6.89 -6.86
N GLY A 90 -9.73 -6.41 -6.63
CA GLY A 90 -8.58 -7.32 -6.52
C GLY A 90 -8.80 -8.37 -5.44
N ASP A 91 -8.59 -9.65 -5.78
CA ASP A 91 -8.72 -10.79 -4.88
C ASP A 91 -8.00 -10.58 -3.53
N LEU A 92 -6.93 -9.77 -3.51
CA LEU A 92 -6.19 -9.39 -2.30
C LEU A 92 -6.97 -8.49 -1.32
N TRP A 93 -7.93 -7.69 -1.78
CA TRP A 93 -8.84 -6.96 -0.89
C TRP A 93 -9.84 -7.91 -0.23
N ALA A 94 -10.21 -9.00 -0.91
CA ALA A 94 -11.04 -10.04 -0.33
C ALA A 94 -10.33 -10.82 0.79
N GLU A 95 -8.99 -10.80 0.81
CA GLU A 95 -8.15 -11.34 1.88
C GLU A 95 -7.97 -10.36 3.07
N SER A 96 -8.45 -9.12 2.95
CA SER A 96 -8.42 -8.18 4.06
C SER A 96 -9.48 -8.58 5.10
N PRO A 97 -9.12 -8.74 6.38
CA PRO A 97 -10.09 -9.03 7.45
C PRO A 97 -11.21 -7.98 7.58
N LEU A 98 -10.99 -6.79 7.01
CA LEU A 98 -11.92 -5.65 7.05
C LEU A 98 -12.77 -5.51 5.77
N PHE A 99 -12.40 -6.17 4.66
CA PHE A 99 -13.03 -5.97 3.34
C PHE A 99 -13.35 -7.28 2.58
N GLY A 100 -13.08 -8.44 3.17
CA GLY A 100 -13.38 -9.76 2.62
C GLY A 100 -14.86 -10.06 2.43
N GLN A 101 -15.21 -10.74 1.34
CA GLN A 101 -16.53 -11.31 1.09
C GLN A 101 -16.95 -12.22 2.27
N SER A 102 -18.23 -12.14 2.66
CA SER A 102 -18.84 -12.85 3.80
C SER A 102 -18.75 -14.38 3.75
N ASN A 103 -18.31 -14.97 2.65
CA ASN A 103 -18.27 -16.42 2.44
C ASN A 103 -16.88 -17.01 2.67
N LEU A 104 -15.86 -16.19 2.97
CA LEU A 104 -14.51 -16.65 3.25
C LEU A 104 -14.31 -16.75 4.76
N ILE A 105 -14.18 -17.96 5.28
CA ILE A 105 -13.69 -18.17 6.65
C ILE A 105 -12.18 -17.92 6.60
N THR A 106 -11.76 -16.72 6.97
CA THR A 106 -10.34 -16.37 7.08
C THR A 106 -9.73 -17.10 8.26
N ALA A 107 -8.87 -18.08 7.99
CA ALA A 107 -7.95 -18.61 9.00
C ALA A 107 -6.65 -17.78 8.94
N GLN A 108 -5.97 -17.60 10.07
CA GLN A 108 -4.67 -16.91 10.12
C GLN A 108 -3.51 -17.87 10.44
N ASP A 109 -3.76 -19.18 10.32
CA ASP A 109 -2.80 -20.20 10.71
C ASP A 109 -1.76 -20.45 9.61
N PHE A 110 -0.54 -20.76 10.06
CA PHE A 110 0.57 -21.16 9.20
C PHE A 110 0.67 -22.68 9.19
N ILE A 111 0.86 -23.26 8.01
CA ILE A 111 0.95 -24.71 7.82
C ILE A 111 2.15 -25.10 6.96
N GLN A 112 2.58 -26.34 7.14
CA GLN A 112 3.47 -27.02 6.21
C GLN A 112 2.66 -27.91 5.28
N TYR A 113 2.96 -27.87 3.98
CA TYR A 113 2.31 -28.69 2.97
C TYR A 113 3.31 -29.17 1.92
N TYR A 114 2.94 -30.22 1.18
CA TYR A 114 3.73 -30.69 0.04
C TYR A 114 3.28 -29.99 -1.24
N SER A 115 4.22 -29.35 -1.93
CA SER A 115 3.99 -28.76 -3.24
C SER A 115 3.84 -29.83 -4.33
N PRO A 116 3.38 -29.47 -5.54
CA PRO A 116 3.38 -30.38 -6.69
C PRO A 116 4.78 -30.95 -7.03
N SER A 117 5.85 -30.20 -6.70
CA SER A 117 7.23 -30.68 -6.84
C SER A 117 7.71 -31.55 -5.68
N LYS A 118 6.82 -31.95 -4.77
CA LYS A 118 7.10 -32.75 -3.56
C LYS A 118 8.08 -32.10 -2.58
N SER A 119 8.27 -30.79 -2.66
CA SER A 119 9.01 -30.04 -1.64
C SER A 119 8.07 -29.72 -0.48
N VAL A 120 8.61 -29.78 0.74
CA VAL A 120 7.91 -29.24 1.92
C VAL A 120 7.97 -27.73 1.82
N GLU A 121 6.82 -27.09 1.87
CA GLU A 121 6.67 -25.63 1.82
C GLU A 121 5.87 -25.15 3.02
N ILE A 122 6.08 -23.88 3.37
CA ILE A 122 5.33 -23.21 4.42
C ILE A 122 4.39 -22.22 3.74
N GLY A 123 3.15 -22.17 4.20
CA GLY A 123 2.19 -21.20 3.71
C GLY A 123 1.25 -20.73 4.80
N ARG A 124 0.66 -19.56 4.59
CA ARG A 124 -0.43 -19.04 5.42
C ARG A 124 -1.75 -19.49 4.80
N ILE A 125 -2.63 -20.10 5.59
CA ILE A 125 -4.00 -20.34 5.16
C ILE A 125 -4.65 -18.96 4.99
N CYS A 126 -5.25 -18.69 3.83
CA CYS A 126 -6.02 -17.48 3.61
C CYS A 126 -7.52 -17.73 3.77
N SER A 127 -8.01 -18.86 3.25
CA SER A 127 -9.42 -19.21 3.29
C SER A 127 -9.66 -20.69 2.98
N PHE A 128 -10.87 -21.14 3.32
CA PHE A 128 -11.43 -22.41 2.88
C PHE A 128 -12.43 -22.16 1.74
N ILE A 129 -12.33 -22.92 0.66
CA ILE A 129 -13.17 -22.78 -0.53
C ILE A 129 -13.71 -24.15 -0.95
N ILE A 130 -14.86 -24.18 -1.65
CA ILE A 130 -15.40 -25.40 -2.24
C ILE A 130 -15.09 -25.39 -3.72
N VAL A 131 -14.35 -26.38 -4.21
CA VAL A 131 -14.00 -26.56 -5.62
C VAL A 131 -14.47 -27.94 -6.04
N ASN A 132 -15.37 -28.02 -7.03
CA ASN A 132 -15.95 -29.28 -7.51
C ASN A 132 -16.53 -30.15 -6.38
N GLU A 133 -17.35 -29.53 -5.52
CA GLU A 133 -17.96 -30.16 -4.33
C GLU A 133 -16.96 -30.69 -3.28
N ARG A 134 -15.68 -30.32 -3.39
CA ARG A 134 -14.65 -30.69 -2.41
C ARG A 134 -14.13 -29.46 -1.68
N LEU A 135 -13.89 -29.63 -0.38
CA LEU A 135 -13.23 -28.63 0.42
C LEU A 135 -11.76 -28.53 -0.02
N ALA A 136 -11.35 -27.31 -0.37
CA ALA A 136 -9.98 -26.95 -0.69
C ALA A 136 -9.54 -25.77 0.18
N ILE A 137 -8.23 -25.62 0.33
CA ILE A 137 -7.62 -24.56 1.13
C ILE A 137 -6.87 -23.63 0.18
N HIS A 138 -7.17 -22.34 0.24
CA HIS A 138 -6.36 -21.33 -0.42
C HIS A 138 -5.18 -20.98 0.48
N ILE A 139 -3.97 -21.22 -0.01
CA ILE A 139 -2.74 -21.04 0.76
C ILE A 139 -1.86 -20.00 0.07
N GLN A 140 -1.49 -18.95 0.81
CA GLN A 140 -0.44 -18.03 0.40
C GLN A 140 0.92 -18.64 0.73
N ARG A 141 1.67 -19.03 -0.30
CA ARG A 141 3.02 -19.56 -0.17
C ARG A 141 3.97 -18.54 0.42
N LEU A 142 4.76 -18.95 1.42
CA LEU A 142 5.89 -18.18 1.92
C LEU A 142 7.16 -18.61 1.19
N ILE A 143 7.93 -17.62 0.73
CA ILE A 143 9.22 -17.85 0.08
C ILE A 143 10.34 -17.63 1.08
N SER A 144 11.37 -18.47 1.03
CA SER A 144 12.57 -18.31 1.84
C SER A 144 13.43 -17.16 1.29
N TYR A 145 14.35 -16.64 2.10
CA TYR A 145 15.23 -15.54 1.70
C TYR A 145 16.06 -15.90 0.46
N GLU A 146 16.47 -17.16 0.33
CA GLU A 146 17.24 -17.70 -0.78
C GLU A 146 16.47 -17.72 -2.10
N GLN A 147 15.13 -17.70 -2.03
CA GLN A 147 14.24 -17.67 -3.18
C GLN A 147 13.90 -16.25 -3.64
N ILE A 148 14.30 -15.22 -2.88
CA ILE A 148 14.09 -13.83 -3.25
C ILE A 148 15.07 -13.46 -4.38
N PRO A 149 14.64 -12.73 -5.42
CA PRO A 149 15.55 -12.24 -6.45
C PRO A 149 16.63 -11.31 -5.87
N GLN A 150 17.90 -11.56 -6.22
CA GLN A 150 19.08 -10.88 -5.65
C GLN A 150 18.99 -9.35 -5.59
N TYR A 151 18.37 -8.71 -6.58
CA TYR A 151 18.22 -7.25 -6.63
C TYR A 151 17.27 -6.68 -5.55
N LEU A 152 16.46 -7.51 -4.90
CA LEU A 152 15.61 -7.15 -3.77
C LEU A 152 16.31 -7.37 -2.41
N HIS A 153 17.51 -7.94 -2.39
CA HIS A 153 18.24 -8.18 -1.14
C HIS A 153 18.78 -6.85 -0.61
N SER A 154 18.38 -6.49 0.61
CA SER A 154 19.04 -5.40 1.31
C SER A 154 20.41 -5.87 1.84
N LYS A 155 21.43 -5.00 1.78
CA LYS A 155 22.78 -5.28 2.32
C LYS A 155 22.81 -5.58 3.84
N LYS A 156 21.72 -5.33 4.57
CA LYS A 156 21.63 -5.52 6.03
C LYS A 156 21.17 -6.92 6.46
N HIS A 157 20.59 -7.73 5.56
CA HIS A 157 19.97 -9.01 5.93
C HIS A 157 20.78 -10.25 5.53
N ALA A 158 21.89 -10.11 4.80
CA ALA A 158 22.72 -11.23 4.37
C ALA A 158 23.38 -12.01 5.54
N SER A 159 23.56 -11.39 6.70
CA SER A 159 24.25 -11.98 7.85
C SER A 159 23.34 -12.73 8.83
N HIS A 160 22.00 -12.64 8.69
CA HIS A 160 21.05 -13.26 9.63
C HIS A 160 20.37 -14.53 9.08
N SER A 161 20.49 -14.84 7.79
CA SER A 161 19.90 -16.04 7.18
C SER A 161 20.77 -17.30 7.32
N LEU A 162 22.01 -17.20 7.80
CA LEU A 162 22.93 -18.34 8.00
C LEU A 162 22.87 -18.94 9.42
N GLN A 163 21.98 -18.46 10.29
CA GLN A 163 21.73 -19.02 11.61
C GLN A 163 20.27 -19.48 11.70
N GLY A 164 20.02 -20.70 11.24
CA GLY A 164 18.75 -21.42 11.36
C GLY A 164 19.00 -22.90 11.11
#